data_AF-A0A966KZR5-F1
#
_entry.id   AF-A0A966KZR5-F1
#
_cell.length_a   1.000
_cell.length_b   1.000
_cell.length_c   1.000
_cell.angle_alpha   90.00
_cell.angle_beta   90.00
_cell.angle_gamma   90.00
#
_symmetry.space_group_name_H-M   'P 1'
#
loop_
_entity.id
_entity.type
_entity.pdbx_description
1 polymer ?
#
loop_
_entity_poly.entity_id
_entity_poly.type
_entity_poly.pdbx_seq_one_letter_code
_entity_poly.pdbx_strand_id
1 'polypeptide(L)'
;MAATALDALQRVVCALTYDHIERSDGTGVIATDEDIPLLQRSIGQDLREIEARLGLNAKGNTILSAIASSIDEALLAAAEAQLALKGLAQ
;
A
#
# COMPACT_ATOMS: atom_id res chain seq x y z
N MET A 1 -23.09 10.43 0.62
CA MET A 1 -22.75 9.04 0.25
C MET A 1 -21.40 8.95 -0.47
N ALA A 2 -21.14 9.75 -1.52
CA ALA A 2 -19.82 9.77 -2.16
C ALA A 2 -18.68 10.20 -1.20
N ALA A 3 -18.89 11.24 -0.40
CA ALA A 3 -17.91 11.71 0.60
C ALA A 3 -17.56 10.65 1.65
N THR A 4 -18.55 9.90 2.15
CA THR A 4 -18.34 8.81 3.12
C THR A 4 -17.62 7.61 2.51
N ALA A 5 -17.85 7.32 1.23
CA ALA A 5 -17.15 6.27 0.51
C ALA A 5 -15.68 6.65 0.24
N LEU A 6 -15.43 7.90 -0.15
CA LEU A 6 -14.08 8.42 -0.35
C LEU A 6 -13.26 8.39 0.95
N ASP A 7 -13.85 8.79 2.09
CA ASP A 7 -13.18 8.72 3.40
C ASP A 7 -12.86 7.27 3.79
N ALA A 8 -13.80 6.34 3.61
CA ALA A 8 -13.57 4.92 3.86
C ALA A 8 -12.43 4.36 2.99
N LEU A 9 -12.39 4.70 1.69
CA LEU A 9 -11.32 4.30 0.79
C LEU A 9 -9.97 4.91 1.20
N GLN A 10 -9.96 6.18 1.62
CA GLN A 10 -8.74 6.82 2.10
C GLN A 10 -8.19 6.11 3.34
N ARG A 11 -9.07 5.73 4.27
CA ARG A 11 -8.68 4.94 5.44
C ARG A 11 -8.14 3.56 5.08
N VAL A 12 -8.67 2.89 4.07
CA VAL A 12 -8.14 1.62 3.57
C VAL A 12 -6.74 1.83 2.99
N VAL A 13 -6.55 2.84 2.14
CA VAL A 13 -5.23 3.17 1.59
C VAL A 13 -4.24 3.43 2.73
N CYS A 14 -4.55 4.35 3.65
CA CYS A 14 -3.69 4.67 4.80
C CYS A 14 -3.44 3.50 5.76
N ALA A 15 -4.27 2.45 5.77
CA ALA A 15 -4.03 1.26 6.59
C ALA A 15 -3.11 0.25 5.90
N LEU A 16 -3.11 0.24 4.56
CA LEU A 16 -2.31 -0.65 3.73
C LEU A 16 -1.00 0.00 3.26
N THR A 17 -0.87 1.31 3.44
CA THR A 17 0.35 2.11 3.31
C THR A 17 0.81 2.53 4.69
N TYR A 18 2.11 2.65 4.92
CA TYR A 18 2.66 3.08 6.22
C TYR A 18 2.55 4.60 6.44
N ASP A 19 1.54 5.29 5.86
CA ASP A 19 1.45 6.76 5.84
C ASP A 19 1.37 7.39 7.25
N HIS A 20 1.08 6.60 8.29
CA HIS A 20 0.98 7.04 9.69
C HIS A 20 1.74 6.17 10.71
N ILE A 21 2.52 5.18 10.27
CA ILE A 21 3.21 4.26 11.18
C ILE A 21 4.71 4.52 11.07
N GLU A 22 5.34 4.93 12.17
CA GLU A 22 6.80 5.05 12.27
C GLU A 22 7.46 3.71 11.90
N ARG A 23 8.26 3.68 10.83
CA ARG A 23 9.10 2.52 10.51
C ARG A 23 10.19 2.40 11.58
N SER A 24 10.18 1.29 12.31
CA SER A 24 11.07 1.03 13.45
C SER A 24 12.51 0.68 13.07
N ASP A 25 12.81 0.60 11.77
CA ASP A 25 14.14 0.30 11.23
C ASP A 25 15.01 1.54 10.97
N GLY A 26 14.54 2.73 11.35
CA GLY A 26 15.34 3.95 11.30
C GLY A 26 15.49 4.57 9.90
N THR A 27 14.73 4.10 8.90
CA THR A 27 14.69 4.74 7.57
C THR A 27 13.83 6.00 7.51
N GLY A 28 13.41 6.51 8.67
CA GLY A 28 12.62 7.72 8.81
C GLY A 28 11.12 7.50 8.64
N VAL A 29 10.34 8.41 9.21
CA VAL A 29 8.93 8.62 8.82
C VAL A 29 8.95 8.88 7.31
N ILE A 30 8.21 8.10 6.53
CA ILE A 30 7.96 8.47 5.14
C ILE A 30 7.34 9.87 5.20
N ALA A 31 8.12 10.88 4.78
CA ALA A 31 7.68 12.26 4.86
C ALA A 31 6.37 12.35 4.10
N THR A 32 5.35 12.90 4.74
CA THR A 32 3.96 12.94 4.25
C THR A 32 3.83 13.71 2.92
N ASP A 33 4.92 14.33 2.45
CA ASP A 33 5.06 15.19 1.26
C ASP A 33 6.02 14.66 0.18
N GLU A 34 6.60 13.44 0.31
CA GLU A 34 7.32 12.82 -0.81
C GLU A 34 6.33 12.10 -1.73
N ASP A 35 6.38 12.41 -3.04
CA ASP A 35 5.59 11.76 -4.11
C ASP A 35 6.04 10.30 -4.35
N ILE A 36 6.02 9.48 -3.30
CA ILE A 36 6.35 8.07 -3.36
C ILE A 36 5.17 7.31 -3.99
N PRO A 37 5.41 6.53 -5.06
CA PRO A 37 4.36 5.74 -5.68
C PRO A 37 3.63 4.82 -4.69
N LEU A 38 2.30 4.70 -4.84
CA LEU A 38 1.41 3.96 -3.93
C LEU A 38 1.92 2.57 -3.55
N LEU A 39 2.42 1.80 -4.52
CA LEU A 39 2.89 0.44 -4.29
C LEU A 39 4.25 0.40 -3.58
N GLN A 40 5.10 1.43 -3.73
CA GLN A 40 6.41 1.50 -3.08
C GLN A 40 6.31 1.78 -1.58
N ARG A 41 5.24 2.43 -1.14
CA ARG A 41 4.94 2.68 0.29
C ARG A 41 4.01 1.64 0.92
N SER A 42 3.68 0.58 0.18
CA SER A 42 2.73 -0.45 0.63
C SER A 42 3.39 -1.42 1.60
N ILE A 43 2.58 -2.05 2.46
CA ILE A 43 3.01 -3.23 3.23
C ILE A 43 3.49 -4.36 2.31
N GLY A 44 2.92 -4.47 1.10
CA GLY A 44 3.33 -5.46 0.11
C GLY A 44 4.80 -5.32 -0.31
N GLN A 45 5.29 -4.09 -0.47
CA GLN A 45 6.70 -3.83 -0.77
C GLN A 45 7.61 -4.30 0.37
N ASP A 46 7.26 -4.02 1.62
CA ASP A 46 8.07 -4.43 2.78
C ASP A 46 8.13 -5.94 2.93
N LEU A 47 7.04 -6.65 2.65
CA LEU A 47 7.03 -8.11 2.66
C LEU A 47 8.03 -8.67 1.64
N ARG A 48 8.12 -8.06 0.44
CA ARG A 48 9.11 -8.45 -0.59
C ARG A 48 10.54 -8.11 -0.17
N GLU A 49 10.75 -6.98 0.50
CA GLU A 49 12.07 -6.60 1.02
C GLU A 49 12.52 -7.54 2.14
N ILE A 50 11.62 -7.94 3.04
CA ILE A 50 11.88 -8.96 4.07
C ILE A 50 12.24 -10.28 3.40
N GLU A 51 11.47 -10.72 2.41
CA GLU A 51 11.74 -11.94 1.64
C GLU A 51 13.12 -11.90 0.97
N ALA A 52 13.50 -10.76 0.40
CA ALA A 52 14.80 -10.52 -0.22
C ALA A 52 15.94 -10.61 0.80
N ARG A 53 15.78 -9.95 1.96
CA ARG A 53 16.77 -9.97 3.06
C ARG A 53 16.95 -11.36 3.65
N LEU A 54 15.92 -12.19 3.62
CA LEU A 54 15.97 -13.59 4.04
C LEU A 54 16.52 -14.53 2.95
N GLY A 55 16.85 -14.01 1.75
CA GLY A 55 17.35 -14.80 0.63
C GLY A 55 16.31 -15.76 0.05
N LEU A 56 15.02 -15.50 0.27
CA LEU A 56 13.93 -16.38 -0.12
C LEU A 56 13.45 -16.15 -1.56
N ASN A 57 13.84 -15.03 -2.19
CA ASN A 57 13.45 -14.69 -3.57
C ASN A 57 13.78 -15.77 -4.61
N ALA A 58 14.79 -16.61 -4.35
CA ALA A 58 15.18 -17.71 -5.24
C ALA A 58 14.26 -18.95 -5.12
N LYS A 59 13.34 -19.00 -4.13
CA LYS A 59 12.50 -20.18 -3.83
C LYS A 59 11.14 -20.17 -4.54
N GLY A 60 10.88 -19.21 -5.41
CA GLY A 60 9.61 -19.08 -6.13
C GLY A 60 8.55 -18.33 -5.32
N ASN A 61 7.27 -18.64 -5.55
CA ASN A 61 6.15 -17.91 -4.94
C ASN A 61 6.00 -18.30 -3.46
N THR A 62 6.39 -17.43 -2.55
CA THR A 62 6.25 -17.66 -1.11
C THR A 62 4.91 -17.12 -0.59
N ILE A 63 4.58 -17.47 0.64
CA ILE A 63 3.41 -16.89 1.31
C ILE A 63 3.53 -15.37 1.44
N LEU A 64 4.75 -14.84 1.61
CA LEU A 64 5.00 -13.40 1.70
C LEU A 64 4.75 -12.72 0.36
N SER A 65 5.26 -13.27 -0.74
CA SER A 65 5.01 -12.73 -2.09
C SER A 65 3.53 -12.80 -2.50
N ALA A 66 2.81 -13.85 -2.08
CA ALA A 66 1.37 -13.98 -2.31
C ALA A 66 0.55 -12.95 -1.51
N ILE A 67 0.89 -12.74 -0.24
CA ILE A 67 0.25 -11.69 0.59
C ILE A 67 0.56 -10.31 0.01
N ALA A 68 1.82 -10.04 -0.37
CA ALA A 68 2.21 -8.79 -0.98
C ALA A 68 1.41 -8.46 -2.23
N SER A 69 1.23 -9.45 -3.11
CA SER A 69 0.44 -9.28 -4.34
C SER A 69 -1.04 -9.00 -4.04
N SER A 70 -1.59 -9.61 -2.99
CA SER A 70 -2.98 -9.37 -2.56
C SER A 70 -3.18 -7.96 -1.99
N ILE A 71 -2.16 -7.44 -1.28
CA ILE A 71 -2.17 -6.07 -0.75
C ILE A 71 -2.09 -5.05 -1.89
N ASP A 72 -1.20 -5.28 -2.87
CA ASP A 72 -1.09 -4.40 -4.04
C ASP A 72 -2.40 -4.33 -4.83
N GLU A 73 -3.04 -5.48 -5.06
CA GLU A 73 -4.34 -5.52 -5.74
C GLU A 73 -5.41 -4.74 -4.97
N ALA A 74 -5.47 -4.88 -3.64
CA ALA A 74 -6.40 -4.13 -2.81
C ALA A 74 -6.15 -2.60 -2.88
N LEU A 75 -4.87 -2.20 -2.91
CA LEU A 75 -4.48 -0.79 -3.06
C LEU A 75 -4.84 -0.22 -4.43
N LEU A 76 -4.61 -0.99 -5.51
CA LEU A 76 -5.00 -0.60 -6.86
C LEU A 76 -6.52 -0.46 -6.99
N ALA A 77 -7.28 -1.45 -6.52
CA ALA A 77 -8.74 -1.41 -6.54
C ALA A 77 -9.30 -0.22 -5.73
N ALA A 78 -8.69 0.09 -4.58
CA ALA A 78 -9.07 1.26 -3.80
C ALA A 78 -8.80 2.58 -4.53
N ALA A 79 -7.64 2.70 -5.20
CA ALA A 79 -7.28 3.88 -5.98
C ALA A 79 -8.21 4.07 -7.20
N GLU A 80 -8.53 2.99 -7.91
CA GLU A 80 -9.49 3.00 -9.01
C GLU A 80 -10.89 3.42 -8.54
N ALA A 81 -11.36 2.90 -7.41
CA ALA A 81 -12.64 3.27 -6.82
C ALA A 81 -12.67 4.76 -6.41
N GLN A 82 -11.58 5.30 -5.86
CA GLN A 82 -11.47 6.73 -5.54
C GLN A 82 -11.55 7.60 -6.80
N LEU A 83 -10.86 7.22 -7.87
CA LEU A 83 -10.90 7.93 -9.16
C LEU A 83 -12.32 7.92 -9.76
N ALA A 84 -12.97 6.76 -9.76
CA ALA A 84 -14.35 6.62 -10.24
C ALA A 84 -15.32 7.51 -9.44
N LEU A 85 -15.21 7.53 -8.12
CA LEU A 85 -16.06 8.36 -7.26
C LEU A 85 -15.80 9.88 -7.42
N LYS A 86 -14.54 10.28 -7.63
CA LYS A 86 -14.19 11.68 -7.93
C LYS A 86 -14.73 12.13 -9.29
N GLY A 87 -14.70 11.26 -10.30
CA GLY A 87 -15.27 11.52 -11.62
C GLY A 87 -16.79 11.64 -11.63
N LEU A 88 -17.48 11.01 -10.69
CA LEU A 88 -18.95 11.11 -10.52
C LEU A 88 -19.41 12.34 -9.72
N ALA A 89 -18.48 13.06 -9.08
CA ALA A 89 -18.76 14.26 -8.29
C ALA A 89 -18.56 15.58 -9.06
N GLN A 90 -18.10 15.50 -10.32
CA GLN A 90 -18.04 16.60 -11.28
C GLN A 90 -19.31 16.63 -12.13
#